data_AF-A0A957FHP7-F1
#
_entry.id   AF-A0A957FHP7-F1
#
_cell.length_a   1.000
_cell.length_b   1.000
_cell.length_c   1.000
_cell.angle_alpha   90.00
_cell.angle_beta   90.00
_cell.angle_gamma   90.00
#
_symmetry.space_group_name_H-M   'P 1'
#
loop_
_entity.id
_entity.type
_entity.pdbx_description
1 polymer ?
#
loop_
_entity_poly.entity_id
_entity_poly.type
_entity_poly.pdbx_seq_one_letter_code
_entity_poly.pdbx_strand_id
1 'polypeptide(L)'
;CAYFFTEGYPNTEFAARRAIFAMGSSSGIPFYAGDIATVAEENGTDPDAWGVAAIPHTTPDPVQNIYGGDIMVTATTPEEQLAAWIFIKWFTTPEVQAQWDHFSGYFPTRQGTNEFLTDYFTENPQWAQAVDLLPYSYYEPQLISYQSTRDGATEAFNAIMQGADVQATLDNLTETANENQDELMSEIE
;
A
#
# COMPACT_ATOMS: atom_id res chain seq x y z
N CYS A 1 19.21 6.71 -16.37
CA CYS A 1 18.27 7.85 -16.36
C CYS A 1 17.00 7.40 -15.68
N ALA A 2 16.61 8.03 -14.56
CA ALA A 2 15.29 7.82 -13.98
C ALA A 2 14.33 8.85 -14.57
N TYR A 3 13.11 8.44 -14.92
CA TYR A 3 12.10 9.30 -15.50
C TYR A 3 11.09 9.68 -14.42
N PHE A 4 10.82 10.97 -14.26
CA PHE A 4 9.83 11.46 -13.30
C PHE A 4 8.42 11.26 -13.88
N PHE A 5 7.61 10.45 -13.21
CA PHE A 5 6.17 10.52 -13.32
C PHE A 5 5.66 11.50 -12.26
N THR A 6 5.34 12.72 -12.66
CA THR A 6 4.73 13.72 -11.78
C THR A 6 3.21 13.60 -11.72
N GLU A 7 2.61 12.85 -12.66
CA GLU A 7 1.17 12.60 -12.74
C GLU A 7 0.92 11.16 -13.22
N GLY A 8 0.19 10.37 -12.43
CA GLY A 8 -0.26 9.02 -12.80
C GLY A 8 0.43 7.88 -12.03
N TYR A 9 -0.07 6.68 -12.25
CA TYR A 9 0.45 5.44 -11.69
C TYR A 9 1.36 4.74 -12.72
N PRO A 10 2.40 3.97 -12.30
CA PRO A 10 3.40 3.44 -13.24
C PRO A 10 2.93 2.23 -14.08
N ASN A 11 1.66 1.84 -14.00
CA ASN A 11 1.08 0.70 -14.73
C ASN A 11 1.16 0.86 -16.25
N THR A 12 0.93 2.04 -16.80
CA THR A 12 0.99 2.28 -18.25
C THR A 12 2.39 2.01 -18.80
N GLU A 13 3.42 2.43 -18.07
CA GLU A 13 4.81 2.28 -18.51
C GLU A 13 5.33 0.87 -18.31
N PHE A 14 4.87 0.20 -17.26
CA PHE A 14 5.12 -1.21 -17.06
C PHE A 14 4.48 -2.04 -18.19
N ALA A 15 3.20 -1.82 -18.49
CA ALA A 15 2.47 -2.50 -19.57
C ALA A 15 3.09 -2.24 -20.95
N ALA A 16 3.54 -1.01 -21.22
CA ALA A 16 4.22 -0.65 -22.47
C ALA A 16 5.68 -1.13 -22.57
N ARG A 17 6.15 -1.98 -21.64
CA ARG A 17 7.54 -2.49 -21.56
C ARG A 17 8.59 -1.37 -21.47
N ARG A 18 8.23 -0.21 -20.91
CA ARG A 18 9.13 0.91 -20.65
C ARG A 18 9.80 0.81 -19.28
N ALA A 19 9.25 -0.01 -18.38
CA ALA A 19 9.83 -0.37 -17.10
C ALA A 19 9.79 -1.91 -16.91
N ILE A 20 10.86 -2.49 -16.37
CA ILE A 20 10.96 -3.95 -16.10
C ILE A 20 10.30 -4.30 -14.75
N PHE A 21 10.16 -3.32 -13.86
CA PHE A 21 9.45 -3.43 -12.59
C PHE A 21 8.83 -2.07 -12.24
N ALA A 22 7.79 -2.10 -11.42
CA ALA A 22 7.17 -0.92 -10.84
C ALA A 22 6.89 -1.19 -9.36
N MET A 23 6.88 -0.13 -8.54
CA MET A 23 6.50 -0.20 -7.14
C MET A 23 5.20 0.58 -6.96
N GLY A 24 4.27 0.04 -6.19
CA GLY A 24 2.99 0.68 -5.92
C GLY A 24 2.16 -0.13 -4.94
N SER A 25 0.98 0.41 -4.61
CA SER A 25 0.00 -0.28 -3.77
C SER A 25 -0.47 -1.58 -4.43
N SER A 26 -0.70 -2.63 -3.62
CA SER A 26 -1.36 -3.86 -4.09
C SER A 26 -2.80 -3.61 -4.58
N SER A 27 -3.46 -2.57 -4.08
CA SER A 27 -4.76 -2.11 -4.64
C SER A 27 -4.66 -1.66 -6.10
N GLY A 28 -3.44 -1.45 -6.60
CA GLY A 28 -3.15 -1.13 -7.99
C GLY A 28 -3.24 -2.33 -8.95
N ILE A 29 -3.18 -3.57 -8.45
CA ILE A 29 -3.08 -4.81 -9.25
C ILE A 29 -4.10 -4.88 -10.40
N PRO A 30 -5.40 -4.56 -10.20
CA PRO A 30 -6.37 -4.58 -11.29
C PRO A 30 -6.05 -3.61 -12.43
N PHE A 31 -5.44 -2.46 -12.14
CA PHE A 31 -5.05 -1.48 -13.16
C PHE A 31 -3.83 -1.94 -13.97
N TYR A 32 -2.85 -2.60 -13.33
CA TYR A 32 -1.76 -3.25 -14.05
C TYR A 32 -2.28 -4.36 -14.97
N ALA A 33 -3.17 -5.21 -14.48
CA ALA A 33 -3.79 -6.27 -15.27
C ALA A 33 -4.53 -5.68 -16.49
N GLY A 34 -5.32 -4.63 -16.26
CA GLY A 34 -6.07 -3.92 -17.29
C GLY A 34 -5.17 -3.36 -18.40
N ASP A 35 -4.15 -2.58 -18.02
CA ASP A 35 -3.26 -1.96 -19.01
C ASP A 35 -2.43 -2.98 -19.80
N ILE A 36 -1.97 -4.06 -19.15
CA ILE A 36 -1.27 -5.14 -19.84
C ILE A 36 -2.18 -5.80 -20.88
N ALA A 37 -3.44 -6.04 -20.54
CA ALA A 37 -4.43 -6.59 -21.48
C ALA A 37 -4.69 -5.61 -22.64
N THR A 38 -4.87 -4.32 -22.35
CA THR A 38 -5.07 -3.28 -23.37
C THR A 38 -3.89 -3.19 -24.33
N VAL A 39 -2.66 -3.10 -23.82
CA VAL A 39 -1.45 -3.03 -24.67
C VAL A 39 -1.27 -4.30 -25.51
N ALA A 40 -1.63 -5.46 -24.98
CA ALA A 40 -1.57 -6.72 -25.72
C ALA A 40 -2.60 -6.75 -26.87
N GLU A 41 -3.83 -6.33 -26.61
CA GLU A 41 -4.89 -6.21 -27.61
C GLU A 41 -4.49 -5.23 -28.73
N GLU A 42 -4.02 -4.04 -28.38
CA GLU A 42 -3.60 -3.02 -29.35
C GLU A 42 -2.44 -3.48 -30.25
N ASN A 43 -1.54 -4.31 -29.71
CA ASN A 43 -0.40 -4.85 -30.45
C ASN A 43 -0.69 -6.18 -31.16
N GLY A 44 -1.87 -6.78 -30.95
CA GLY A 44 -2.21 -8.10 -31.48
C GLY A 44 -1.31 -9.21 -30.94
N THR A 45 -0.90 -9.11 -29.68
CA THR A 45 -0.07 -10.11 -28.98
C THR A 45 -0.80 -10.70 -27.79
N ASP A 46 -0.26 -11.79 -27.23
CA ASP A 46 -0.71 -12.26 -25.92
C ASP A 46 -0.27 -11.29 -24.80
N PRO A 47 -1.03 -11.18 -23.69
CA PRO A 47 -0.62 -10.44 -22.50
C PRO A 47 0.71 -10.91 -21.94
N ASP A 48 1.53 -9.97 -21.48
CA ASP A 48 2.79 -10.29 -20.82
C ASP A 48 2.56 -11.07 -19.52
N ALA A 49 3.45 -12.02 -19.24
CA ALA A 49 3.51 -12.67 -17.94
C ALA A 49 4.15 -11.73 -16.91
N TRP A 50 3.48 -11.54 -15.78
CA TRP A 50 3.92 -10.63 -14.71
C TRP A 50 3.51 -11.14 -13.32
N GLY A 51 4.11 -10.57 -12.27
CA GLY A 51 3.87 -10.98 -10.89
C GLY A 51 4.19 -9.89 -9.87
N VAL A 52 3.87 -10.19 -8.61
CA VAL A 52 4.17 -9.39 -7.43
C VAL A 52 5.31 -10.04 -6.67
N ALA A 53 6.26 -9.24 -6.20
CA ALA A 53 7.42 -9.69 -5.43
C ALA A 53 7.71 -8.70 -4.30
N ALA A 54 8.47 -9.16 -3.30
CA ALA A 54 8.95 -8.30 -2.23
C ALA A 54 9.82 -7.16 -2.78
N ILE A 55 9.72 -5.98 -2.14
CA ILE A 55 10.66 -4.88 -2.37
C ILE A 55 12.11 -5.38 -2.13
N PRO A 56 13.10 -4.99 -2.96
CA PRO A 56 14.49 -5.36 -2.76
C PRO A 56 14.99 -5.06 -1.34
N HIS A 57 15.64 -6.04 -0.70
CA HIS A 57 16.10 -5.94 0.67
C HIS A 57 17.51 -6.52 0.84
N THR A 58 18.22 -6.06 1.86
CA THR A 58 19.56 -6.56 2.26
C THR A 58 19.52 -7.42 3.53
N THR A 59 18.37 -7.46 4.20
CA THR A 59 18.07 -8.28 5.36
C THR A 59 17.79 -9.74 4.96
N PRO A 60 17.83 -10.71 5.90
CA PRO A 60 17.46 -12.09 5.60
C PRO A 60 16.02 -12.24 5.09
N ASP A 61 15.09 -11.53 5.74
CA ASP A 61 13.67 -11.49 5.38
C ASP A 61 13.29 -10.11 4.83
N PRO A 62 12.35 -10.01 3.88
CA PRO A 62 11.84 -8.73 3.41
C PRO A 62 11.09 -7.99 4.51
N VAL A 63 11.00 -6.67 4.39
CA VAL A 63 10.11 -5.83 5.20
C VAL A 63 9.22 -5.04 4.26
N GLN A 64 7.93 -5.35 4.24
CA GLN A 64 6.95 -4.72 3.36
C GLN A 64 6.10 -3.71 4.15
N ASN A 65 5.87 -2.52 3.59
CA ASN A 65 4.92 -1.59 4.20
C ASN A 65 3.48 -2.16 4.07
N ILE A 66 2.73 -2.22 5.17
CA ILE A 66 1.27 -2.44 5.14
C ILE A 66 0.57 -1.21 5.69
N TYR A 67 -0.34 -0.69 4.88
CA TYR A 67 -1.18 0.45 5.20
C TYR A 67 -2.53 0.30 4.48
N GLY A 68 -3.53 1.06 4.88
CA GLY A 68 -4.86 0.95 4.29
C GLY A 68 -5.89 1.82 4.97
N GLY A 69 -7.15 1.61 4.62
CA GLY A 69 -8.27 2.28 5.27
C GLY A 69 -8.60 1.63 6.62
N ASP A 70 -8.82 2.47 7.62
CA ASP A 70 -9.25 2.04 8.95
C ASP A 70 -10.76 2.28 9.14
N ILE A 71 -11.38 1.44 9.99
CA ILE A 71 -12.74 1.67 10.49
C ILE A 71 -12.65 2.10 11.94
N MET A 72 -13.02 3.35 12.21
CA MET A 72 -12.93 3.96 13.54
C MET A 72 -14.31 4.24 14.13
N VAL A 73 -14.44 4.06 15.45
CA VAL A 73 -15.63 4.48 16.22
C VAL A 73 -15.30 5.81 16.88
N THR A 74 -16.05 6.85 16.55
CA THR A 74 -15.84 8.20 17.10
C THR A 74 -16.34 8.30 18.55
N ALA A 75 -15.85 9.31 19.28
CA ALA A 75 -16.37 9.65 20.59
C ALA A 75 -17.81 10.18 20.47
N THR A 76 -18.77 9.45 21.02
CA THR A 76 -20.20 9.80 21.01
C THR A 76 -20.93 9.12 22.19
N THR A 77 -22.25 8.95 22.13
CA THR A 77 -23.03 8.23 23.15
C THR A 77 -22.62 6.75 23.24
N PRO A 78 -22.63 6.14 24.46
CA PRO A 78 -22.34 4.72 24.63
C PRO A 78 -23.21 3.81 23.75
N GLU A 79 -24.47 4.19 23.53
CA GLU A 79 -25.43 3.43 22.72
C GLU A 79 -25.01 3.38 21.24
N GLU A 80 -24.60 4.51 20.67
CA GLU A 80 -24.12 4.59 19.28
C GLU A 80 -22.76 3.88 19.11
N GLN A 81 -21.86 4.02 20.07
CA GLN A 81 -20.58 3.31 20.05
C GLN A 81 -20.78 1.79 20.10
N LEU A 82 -21.73 1.32 20.93
CA LEU A 82 -22.09 -0.10 20.98
C LEU A 82 -22.70 -0.57 19.65
N ALA A 83 -23.59 0.22 19.05
CA ALA A 83 -24.17 -0.10 17.74
C ALA A 83 -23.10 -0.20 16.65
N ALA A 84 -22.18 0.77 16.59
CA ALA A 84 -21.04 0.77 15.67
C ALA A 84 -20.13 -0.46 15.89
N TRP A 85 -19.87 -0.82 17.15
CA TRP A 85 -19.07 -2.01 17.46
C TRP A 85 -19.74 -3.31 17.03
N ILE A 86 -21.07 -3.43 17.19
CA ILE A 86 -21.83 -4.58 16.70
C ILE A 86 -21.73 -4.67 15.17
N PHE A 87 -21.84 -3.55 14.46
CA PHE A 87 -21.66 -3.50 13.02
C PHE A 87 -20.25 -3.95 12.60
N ILE A 88 -19.20 -3.42 13.22
CA ILE A 88 -17.80 -3.80 12.92
C ILE A 88 -17.58 -5.29 13.12
N LYS A 89 -18.13 -5.87 14.20
CA LYS A 89 -18.04 -7.33 14.43
C LYS A 89 -18.72 -8.13 13.32
N TRP A 90 -19.91 -7.71 12.87
CA TRP A 90 -20.61 -8.37 11.77
C TRP A 90 -19.87 -8.20 10.44
N PHE A 91 -19.49 -6.96 10.10
CA PHE A 91 -18.79 -6.59 8.88
C PHE A 91 -17.48 -7.37 8.71
N THR A 92 -16.77 -7.58 9.82
CA THR A 92 -15.52 -8.35 9.82
C THR A 92 -15.72 -9.85 10.02
N THR A 93 -16.94 -10.40 10.01
CA THR A 93 -17.10 -11.88 10.00
C THR A 93 -16.48 -12.47 8.73
N PRO A 94 -15.90 -13.69 8.76
CA PRO A 94 -15.17 -14.25 7.63
C PRO A 94 -15.91 -14.19 6.28
N GLU A 95 -17.18 -14.59 6.25
CA GLU A 95 -17.98 -14.58 5.03
C GLU A 95 -18.26 -13.16 4.51
N VAL A 96 -18.60 -12.22 5.40
CA VAL A 96 -18.90 -10.82 5.02
C VAL A 96 -17.64 -10.08 4.59
N GLN A 97 -16.52 -10.32 5.29
CA GLN A 97 -15.23 -9.75 4.92
C GLN A 97 -14.77 -10.29 3.57
N ALA A 98 -14.93 -11.60 3.29
CA ALA A 98 -14.56 -12.16 1.99
C ALA A 98 -15.31 -11.49 0.82
N GLN A 99 -16.58 -11.14 1.01
CA GLN A 99 -17.32 -10.36 0.01
C GLN A 99 -16.69 -8.99 -0.20
N TRP A 100 -16.34 -8.29 0.89
CA TRP A 100 -15.65 -7.00 0.81
C TRP A 100 -14.29 -7.11 0.10
N ASP A 101 -13.49 -8.10 0.45
CA ASP A 101 -12.16 -8.33 -0.12
C ASP A 101 -12.26 -8.62 -1.62
N HIS A 102 -13.26 -9.41 -2.04
CA HIS A 102 -13.53 -9.69 -3.45
C HIS A 102 -13.84 -8.42 -4.25
N PHE A 103 -14.68 -7.53 -3.71
CA PHE A 103 -15.06 -6.29 -4.40
C PHE A 103 -13.98 -5.22 -4.37
N SER A 104 -13.24 -5.12 -3.27
CA SER A 104 -12.28 -4.04 -3.05
C SER A 104 -10.87 -4.38 -3.50
N GLY A 105 -10.53 -5.68 -3.57
CA GLY A 105 -9.16 -6.15 -3.75
C GLY A 105 -8.26 -5.95 -2.51
N TYR A 106 -8.82 -5.50 -1.38
CA TYR A 106 -8.08 -5.41 -0.11
C TYR A 106 -7.84 -6.78 0.52
N PHE A 107 -6.95 -6.80 1.51
CA PHE A 107 -6.58 -8.03 2.19
C PHE A 107 -7.47 -8.31 3.40
N PRO A 108 -7.74 -9.61 3.67
CA PRO A 108 -8.48 -10.01 4.86
C PRO A 108 -7.72 -9.66 6.13
N THR A 109 -8.44 -9.15 7.14
CA THR A 109 -7.88 -8.89 8.48
C THR A 109 -8.15 -10.03 9.46
N ARG A 110 -8.83 -11.10 9.03
CA ARG A 110 -9.03 -12.33 9.81
C ARG A 110 -8.53 -13.56 9.05
N GLN A 111 -7.79 -14.41 9.76
CA GLN A 111 -7.24 -15.65 9.20
C GLN A 111 -8.32 -16.58 8.61
N GLY A 112 -9.49 -16.67 9.25
CA GLY A 112 -10.59 -17.53 8.80
C GLY A 112 -11.27 -17.06 7.49
N THR A 113 -11.01 -15.82 7.05
CA THR A 113 -11.58 -15.28 5.80
C THR A 113 -11.02 -16.01 4.57
N ASN A 114 -9.78 -16.51 4.65
CA ASN A 114 -9.12 -17.19 3.53
C ASN A 114 -9.90 -18.42 3.02
N GLU A 115 -10.65 -19.10 3.90
CA GLU A 115 -11.48 -20.27 3.52
C GLU A 115 -12.55 -19.89 2.49
N PHE A 116 -13.02 -18.65 2.51
CA PHE A 116 -14.04 -18.10 1.60
C PHE A 116 -13.45 -17.46 0.34
N LEU A 117 -12.12 -17.41 0.21
CA LEU A 117 -11.41 -16.75 -0.89
C LEU A 117 -10.65 -17.74 -1.79
N THR A 118 -10.83 -19.06 -1.62
CA THR A 118 -10.08 -20.09 -2.36
C THR A 118 -10.11 -19.89 -3.88
N ASP A 119 -11.29 -19.64 -4.46
CA ASP A 119 -11.42 -19.39 -5.89
C ASP A 119 -10.77 -18.05 -6.27
N TYR A 120 -10.90 -17.02 -5.43
CA TYR A 120 -10.31 -15.72 -5.65
C TYR A 120 -8.77 -15.77 -5.69
N PHE A 121 -8.14 -16.57 -4.82
CA PHE A 121 -6.69 -16.83 -4.87
C PHE A 121 -6.26 -17.46 -6.20
N THR A 122 -7.09 -18.35 -6.75
CA THR A 122 -6.79 -19.06 -8.01
C THR A 122 -6.99 -18.15 -9.22
N GLU A 123 -8.06 -17.35 -9.22
CA GLU A 123 -8.41 -16.45 -10.31
C GLU A 123 -7.52 -15.19 -10.35
N ASN A 124 -6.94 -14.80 -9.21
CA ASN A 124 -6.13 -13.58 -9.06
C ASN A 124 -4.73 -13.91 -8.54
N PRO A 125 -3.87 -14.57 -9.34
CA PRO A 125 -2.57 -15.05 -8.86
C PRO A 125 -1.63 -13.94 -8.39
N GLN A 126 -1.72 -12.73 -8.95
CA GLN A 126 -0.93 -11.58 -8.48
C GLN A 126 -1.41 -11.07 -7.11
N TRP A 127 -2.72 -11.12 -6.85
CA TRP A 127 -3.27 -10.80 -5.53
C TRP A 127 -2.84 -11.86 -4.51
N ALA A 128 -2.87 -13.14 -4.88
CA ALA A 128 -2.36 -14.23 -4.06
C ALA A 128 -0.87 -14.05 -3.68
N GLN A 129 -0.03 -13.71 -4.66
CA GLN A 129 1.38 -13.37 -4.43
C GLN A 129 1.56 -12.20 -3.47
N ALA A 130 0.67 -11.21 -3.51
CA ALA A 130 0.71 -10.08 -2.59
C ALA A 130 0.26 -10.49 -1.17
N VAL A 131 -0.73 -11.38 -1.03
CA VAL A 131 -1.15 -11.95 0.27
C VAL A 131 -0.02 -12.77 0.90
N ASP A 132 0.74 -13.53 0.11
CA ASP A 132 1.89 -14.32 0.58
C ASP A 132 2.99 -13.45 1.21
N LEU A 133 2.99 -12.14 0.93
CA LEU A 133 3.94 -11.18 1.50
C LEU A 133 3.48 -10.59 2.85
N LEU A 134 2.22 -10.78 3.26
CA LEU A 134 1.68 -10.23 4.51
C LEU A 134 2.43 -10.66 5.79
N PRO A 135 2.96 -11.90 5.91
CA PRO A 135 3.77 -12.27 7.08
C PRO A 135 5.05 -11.45 7.25
N TYR A 136 5.50 -10.77 6.19
CA TYR A 136 6.68 -9.91 6.16
C TYR A 136 6.33 -8.42 6.27
N SER A 137 5.07 -8.10 6.52
CA SER A 137 4.59 -6.73 6.59
C SER A 137 4.87 -6.07 7.94
N TYR A 138 5.12 -4.76 7.89
CA TYR A 138 5.23 -3.91 9.06
C TYR A 138 4.37 -2.66 8.86
N TYR A 139 3.68 -2.23 9.92
CA TYR A 139 2.77 -1.09 9.87
C TYR A 139 3.53 0.23 9.97
N GLU A 140 2.92 1.29 9.46
CA GLU A 140 3.48 2.63 9.46
C GLU A 140 3.62 3.19 10.90
N PRO A 141 4.66 4.00 11.19
CA PRO A 141 4.83 4.65 12.49
C PRO A 141 3.56 5.33 13.03
N GLN A 142 3.20 5.02 14.26
CA GLN A 142 2.01 5.56 14.94
C GLN A 142 2.35 6.83 15.74
N LEU A 143 3.10 7.74 15.10
CA LEU A 143 3.53 9.01 15.70
C LEU A 143 2.66 10.14 15.19
N ILE A 144 2.43 11.16 16.03
CA ILE A 144 1.64 12.33 15.63
C ILE A 144 2.30 13.10 14.48
N SER A 145 3.64 13.07 14.38
CA SER A 145 4.39 13.67 13.27
C SER A 145 4.50 12.79 12.03
N TYR A 146 3.91 11.58 12.00
CA TYR A 146 4.16 10.63 10.92
C TYR A 146 3.74 11.18 9.55
N GLN A 147 2.55 11.79 9.46
CA GLN A 147 2.05 12.29 8.18
C GLN A 147 2.94 13.41 7.63
N SER A 148 3.36 14.37 8.45
CA SER A 148 4.28 15.44 8.02
C SER A 148 5.65 14.89 7.62
N THR A 149 6.16 13.90 8.36
CA THR A 149 7.41 13.22 8.04
C THR A 149 7.33 12.48 6.70
N ARG A 150 6.20 11.81 6.43
CA ARG A 150 5.93 11.10 5.18
C ARG A 150 5.86 12.05 3.97
N ASP A 151 5.23 13.20 4.14
CA ASP A 151 5.17 14.22 3.10
C ASP A 151 6.58 14.80 2.84
N GLY A 152 7.33 15.10 3.91
CA GLY A 152 8.74 15.51 3.81
C GLY A 152 9.64 14.46 3.14
N ALA A 153 9.39 13.16 3.36
CA ALA A 153 10.11 12.08 2.67
C ALA A 153 9.82 12.07 1.16
N THR A 154 8.59 12.40 0.75
CA THR A 154 8.22 12.53 -0.67
C THR A 154 8.94 13.71 -1.31
N GLU A 155 9.00 14.86 -0.63
CA GLU A 155 9.72 16.04 -1.08
C GLU A 155 11.23 15.78 -1.18
N ALA A 156 11.82 15.16 -0.17
CA ALA A 156 13.23 14.75 -0.14
C ALA A 156 13.56 13.81 -1.30
N PHE A 157 12.74 12.79 -1.54
CA PHE A 157 12.92 11.88 -2.68
C PHE A 157 12.90 12.66 -4.00
N ASN A 158 11.93 13.55 -4.20
CA ASN A 158 11.85 14.37 -5.41
C ASN A 158 13.06 15.29 -5.58
N ALA A 159 13.59 15.88 -4.50
CA ALA A 159 14.78 16.72 -4.56
C ALA A 159 16.04 15.91 -4.92
N ILE A 160 16.23 14.74 -4.30
CA ILE A 160 17.35 13.83 -4.57
C ILE A 160 17.35 13.40 -6.04
N MET A 161 16.19 13.02 -6.55
CA MET A 161 16.02 12.60 -7.94
C MET A 161 16.27 13.75 -8.94
N GLN A 162 16.21 15.01 -8.50
CA GLN A 162 16.58 16.21 -9.27
C GLN A 162 18.04 16.65 -9.05
N GLY A 163 18.83 15.90 -8.28
CA GLY A 163 20.26 16.14 -8.08
C GLY A 163 20.65 16.81 -6.77
N ALA A 164 19.74 16.89 -5.79
CA ALA A 164 20.12 17.27 -4.43
C ALA A 164 21.10 16.25 -3.80
N ASP A 165 21.90 16.70 -2.84
CA ASP A 165 22.82 15.82 -2.12
C ASP A 165 22.05 14.84 -1.24
N VAL A 166 22.27 13.54 -1.47
CA VAL A 166 21.51 12.47 -0.81
C VAL A 166 21.64 12.53 0.71
N GLN A 167 22.86 12.64 1.22
CA GLN A 167 23.10 12.56 2.66
C GLN A 167 22.55 13.80 3.35
N ALA A 168 22.89 14.99 2.85
CA ALA A 168 22.43 16.24 3.44
C ALA A 168 20.89 16.39 3.40
N THR A 169 20.24 15.96 2.32
CA THR A 169 18.77 15.99 2.23
C THR A 169 18.13 15.06 3.26
N LEU A 170 18.65 13.84 3.43
CA LEU A 170 18.10 12.88 4.41
C LEU A 170 18.42 13.27 5.86
N ASP A 171 19.60 13.86 6.11
CA ASP A 171 19.97 14.38 7.43
C ASP A 171 19.02 15.52 7.85
N ASN A 172 18.77 16.47 6.94
CA ASN A 172 17.83 17.56 7.18
C ASN A 172 16.40 17.06 7.42
N LEU A 173 15.93 16.08 6.63
CA LEU A 173 14.62 15.45 6.86
C LEU A 173 14.56 14.81 8.26
N THR A 174 15.63 14.15 8.69
CA THR A 174 15.70 13.52 10.01
C THR A 174 15.61 14.56 11.14
N GLU A 175 16.34 15.67 11.01
CA GLU A 175 16.29 16.78 11.98
C GLU A 175 14.88 17.36 12.06
N THR A 176 14.29 17.75 10.91
CA THR A 176 12.92 18.29 10.84
C THR A 176 11.87 17.33 11.39
N ALA A 177 11.98 16.02 11.12
CA ALA A 177 11.04 15.02 11.63
C ALA A 177 11.09 14.91 13.15
N ASN A 178 12.29 14.96 13.75
CA ASN A 178 12.47 14.93 15.20
C ASN A 178 11.94 16.21 15.85
N GLU A 179 12.27 17.39 15.31
CA GLU A 179 11.76 18.67 15.80
C GLU A 179 10.22 18.72 15.77
N ASN A 180 9.61 18.30 14.65
CA ASN A 180 8.16 18.25 14.52
C ASN A 180 7.52 17.31 15.54
N GLN A 181 8.15 16.16 15.82
CA GLN A 181 7.65 15.23 16.82
C GLN A 181 7.70 15.84 18.23
N ASP A 182 8.80 16.50 18.57
CA ASP A 182 8.95 17.16 19.88
C ASP A 182 7.96 18.32 20.04
N GLU A 183 7.77 19.14 19.01
CA GLU A 183 6.79 20.24 18.99
C GLU A 183 5.37 19.72 19.20
N LEU A 184 4.93 18.76 18.38
CA LEU A 184 3.56 18.23 18.44
C LEU A 184 3.27 17.51 19.76
N MET A 185 4.25 16.83 20.35
CA MET A 185 4.08 16.19 21.65
C MET A 185 3.91 17.21 22.78
N SER A 186 4.56 18.38 22.68
CA SER A 186 4.43 19.45 23.68
C SER A 186 3.05 20.10 23.72
N GLU A 187 2.24 19.95 22.66
CA GLU A 187 0.88 20.48 22.56
C GLU A 187 -0.19 19.55 23.18
N ILE A 188 0.17 18.29 23.49
CA ILE A 188 -0.74 17.27 24.02
C ILE A 188 -0.72 17.23 25.56
N GLU A 189 0.28 17.87 26.20
CA GLU A 189 0.42 17.98 27.66
C GLU A 189 -0.45 19.11 28.27
#